data_AF-A0A540VX58-F1
#
_entry.id   AF-A0A540VX58-F1
#
_cell.length_a   1.000
_cell.length_b   1.000
_cell.length_c   1.000
_cell.angle_alpha   90.00
_cell.angle_beta   90.00
_cell.angle_gamma   90.00
#
_symmetry.space_group_name_H-M   'P 1'
#
loop_
_entity.id
_entity.type
_entity.pdbx_description
1 polymer ?
#
loop_
_entity_poly.entity_id
_entity_poly.type
_entity_poly.pdbx_seq_one_letter_code
_entity_poly.pdbx_strand_id
1 'polypeptide(L)'
;MIDKMYLDTDRTWRGRTISVRPSRWYASVVLDRDGYVDTLNARNEESQLPEAFLEAVQRFNDSGCDRIWYDGYTGGFLSGHGARGVTLYTPFTHVQPAREALRAAEIDHDYTALHDLAEQLALPIDNWLAPGERQLLRGTDFLPLPALFLRFLRAQAGRRGLRLNGRAEAGSVWVRPTLDPYEKTIRERHPERHPGWVDRWSDHVDPDDTPWRPWVGGRDQDLSRGALPVTFLSVTLPETDKCPCGFSRANVEHDDVHRERHSEWAFGIRVPKNAVWGDDLVVVTSQSPIAWRRLAERMGQLPRRESNYDFNSWSHVGEPEETPERFRAYLLRVDDHVVGYLAAHDTDRHRWWDLGERSKYGERNDAVRPRIDMIWTAETYRRHGVGKILVQALAKDSGCEVEDVSWSSPVSDDGRLLALRLSPGGVWVS
;
A
#
# COMPACT_ATOMS: atom_id res chain seq x y z
N MET A 1 -37.80 14.07 -0.47
CA MET A 1 -39.06 13.72 -1.14
C MET A 1 -38.71 12.72 -2.24
N ILE A 2 -39.29 11.52 -2.25
CA ILE A 2 -39.03 10.52 -3.29
C ILE A 2 -39.91 10.89 -4.48
N ASP A 3 -39.29 11.28 -5.60
CA ASP A 3 -40.01 11.52 -6.85
C ASP A 3 -40.31 10.16 -7.50
N LYS A 4 -41.60 9.90 -7.80
CA LYS A 4 -42.10 8.59 -8.24
C LYS A 4 -42.98 8.75 -9.48
N MET A 5 -42.64 7.99 -10.52
CA MET A 5 -43.33 7.89 -11.80
C MET A 5 -44.00 6.53 -11.91
N TYR A 6 -45.28 6.49 -12.27
CA TYR A 6 -46.02 5.26 -12.53
C TYR A 6 -46.02 4.99 -14.03
N LEU A 7 -45.71 3.75 -14.43
CA LEU A 7 -45.65 3.36 -15.85
C LEU A 7 -46.98 2.77 -16.33
N ASP A 8 -47.74 2.17 -15.41
CA ASP A 8 -49.03 1.57 -15.69
C ASP A 8 -50.19 2.50 -15.26
N THR A 9 -51.37 2.29 -15.85
CA THR A 9 -52.60 2.96 -15.44
C THR A 9 -53.04 2.55 -14.03
N ASP A 10 -52.70 1.31 -13.62
CA ASP A 10 -52.85 0.82 -12.26
C ASP A 10 -51.78 1.42 -11.35
N ARG A 11 -52.18 2.41 -10.54
CA ARG A 11 -51.31 3.09 -9.56
C ARG A 11 -51.18 2.35 -8.22
N THR A 12 -51.56 1.07 -8.16
CA THR A 12 -51.38 0.24 -6.96
C THR A 12 -49.97 -0.34 -6.88
N TRP A 13 -49.71 -1.15 -5.85
CA TRP A 13 -48.43 -1.86 -5.66
C TRP A 13 -48.14 -2.88 -6.77
N ARG A 14 -49.13 -3.24 -7.60
CA ARG A 14 -49.00 -4.21 -8.69
C ARG A 14 -48.42 -3.62 -9.98
N GLY A 15 -48.43 -2.29 -10.11
CA GLY A 15 -47.90 -1.61 -11.29
C GLY A 15 -46.39 -1.41 -11.20
N ARG A 16 -45.76 -1.19 -12.35
CA ARG A 16 -44.35 -0.83 -12.48
C ARG A 16 -44.17 0.64 -12.17
N THR A 17 -43.12 0.94 -11.42
CA THR A 17 -42.83 2.32 -11.01
C THR A 17 -41.36 2.65 -11.10
N ILE A 18 -41.04 3.90 -11.48
CA ILE A 18 -39.68 4.42 -11.45
C ILE A 18 -39.58 5.44 -10.32
N SER A 19 -38.61 5.28 -9.43
CA SER A 19 -38.36 6.21 -8.32
C SER A 19 -36.94 6.73 -8.33
N VAL A 20 -36.75 7.97 -7.88
CA VAL A 20 -35.42 8.58 -7.73
C VAL A 20 -35.05 8.67 -6.25
N ARG A 21 -33.90 8.12 -5.90
CA ARG A 21 -33.35 8.15 -4.54
C ARG A 21 -32.03 8.94 -4.55
N PRO A 22 -32.00 10.18 -4.01
CA PRO A 22 -30.77 10.93 -3.92
C PRO A 22 -29.84 10.31 -2.87
N SER A 23 -28.56 10.22 -3.19
CA SER A 23 -27.46 9.91 -2.27
C SER A 23 -26.57 11.16 -2.10
N ARG A 24 -25.44 11.04 -1.40
CA ARG A 24 -24.51 12.19 -1.23
C ARG A 24 -23.80 12.60 -2.51
N TRP A 25 -23.47 11.65 -3.39
CA TRP A 25 -22.61 11.87 -4.57
C TRP A 25 -23.30 11.66 -5.91
N TYR A 26 -24.45 10.99 -5.91
CA TYR A 26 -25.20 10.59 -7.10
C TYR A 26 -26.67 10.37 -6.72
N ALA A 27 -27.51 10.00 -7.68
CA ALA A 27 -28.84 9.47 -7.41
C ALA A 27 -29.03 8.07 -8.02
N SER A 28 -29.84 7.25 -7.37
CA SER A 28 -30.29 5.97 -7.92
C SER A 28 -31.65 6.16 -8.58
N VAL A 29 -31.76 5.80 -9.85
CA VAL A 29 -33.04 5.70 -10.57
C VAL A 29 -33.45 4.23 -10.56
N VAL A 30 -34.54 3.91 -9.87
CA VAL A 30 -34.94 2.53 -9.58
C VAL A 30 -36.25 2.23 -10.28
N LEU A 31 -36.23 1.28 -11.21
CA LEU A 31 -37.41 0.62 -11.74
C LEU A 31 -37.79 -0.54 -10.80
N ASP A 32 -38.95 -0.41 -10.18
CA ASP A 32 -39.57 -1.41 -9.32
C ASP A 32 -40.66 -2.15 -10.11
N ARG A 33 -40.48 -3.46 -10.25
CA ARG A 33 -41.40 -4.39 -10.93
C ARG A 33 -41.90 -5.48 -9.97
N ASP A 34 -41.68 -5.38 -8.66
CA ASP A 34 -41.94 -6.50 -7.72
C ASP A 34 -43.38 -6.99 -7.81
N GLY A 35 -44.36 -6.10 -7.62
CA GLY A 35 -45.78 -6.47 -7.69
C GLY A 35 -46.27 -6.80 -9.09
N TYR A 36 -45.60 -6.28 -10.12
CA TYR A 36 -45.90 -6.61 -11.52
C TYR A 36 -45.49 -8.05 -11.83
N VAL A 37 -44.28 -8.44 -11.44
CA VAL A 37 -43.76 -9.81 -11.59
C VAL A 37 -44.61 -10.81 -10.81
N ASP A 38 -45.03 -10.48 -9.58
CA ASP A 38 -45.93 -11.35 -8.82
C ASP A 38 -47.27 -11.57 -9.54
N THR A 39 -47.79 -10.54 -10.21
CA THR A 39 -49.03 -10.63 -10.99
C THR A 39 -48.85 -11.50 -12.24
N LEU A 40 -47.73 -11.35 -12.97
CA LEU A 40 -47.42 -12.19 -14.14
C LEU A 40 -47.24 -13.66 -13.73
N ASN A 41 -46.48 -13.92 -12.68
CA ASN A 41 -46.25 -15.27 -12.17
C ASN A 41 -47.55 -15.94 -11.72
N ALA A 42 -48.46 -15.19 -11.07
CA ALA A 42 -49.78 -15.71 -10.70
C ALA A 42 -50.66 -16.09 -11.91
N ARG A 43 -50.37 -15.52 -13.09
CA ARG A 43 -51.02 -15.85 -14.38
C ARG A 43 -50.22 -16.84 -15.23
N ASN A 44 -49.08 -17.29 -14.73
CA ASN A 44 -48.14 -18.14 -15.44
C ASN A 44 -47.61 -17.51 -16.76
N GLU A 45 -47.41 -16.19 -16.74
CA GLU A 45 -46.86 -15.40 -17.84
C GLU A 45 -45.35 -15.16 -17.65
N GLU A 46 -44.62 -14.88 -18.75
CA GLU A 46 -43.18 -14.64 -18.72
C GLU A 46 -42.84 -13.30 -18.04
N SER A 47 -42.04 -13.35 -16.97
CA SER A 47 -41.68 -12.17 -16.16
C SER A 47 -40.24 -11.69 -16.33
N GLN A 48 -39.44 -12.41 -17.13
CA GLN A 48 -38.04 -12.08 -17.37
C GLN A 48 -37.89 -10.79 -18.17
N LEU A 49 -36.81 -10.07 -17.91
CA LEU A 49 -36.43 -8.93 -18.74
C LEU A 49 -35.69 -9.44 -19.98
N PRO A 50 -35.90 -8.81 -21.16
CA PRO A 50 -35.13 -9.13 -22.35
C PRO A 50 -33.62 -8.97 -22.12
N GLU A 51 -32.81 -9.85 -22.71
CA GLU A 51 -31.35 -9.80 -22.56
C GLU A 51 -30.76 -8.45 -23.03
N ALA A 52 -31.25 -7.93 -24.15
CA ALA A 52 -30.85 -6.62 -24.67
C ALA A 52 -31.16 -5.45 -23.69
N PHE A 53 -32.24 -5.55 -22.92
CA PHE A 53 -32.54 -4.57 -21.87
C PHE A 53 -31.50 -4.65 -20.75
N LEU A 54 -31.16 -5.86 -20.29
CA LEU A 54 -30.18 -6.08 -19.24
C LEU A 54 -28.78 -5.62 -19.69
N GLU A 55 -28.41 -5.85 -20.95
CA GLU A 55 -27.16 -5.37 -21.54
C GLU A 55 -27.10 -3.84 -21.57
N ALA A 56 -28.17 -3.17 -22.01
CA ALA A 56 -28.24 -1.70 -22.02
C ALA A 56 -28.13 -1.10 -20.61
N VAL A 57 -28.81 -1.70 -19.63
CA VAL A 57 -28.73 -1.33 -18.21
C VAL A 57 -27.33 -1.52 -17.66
N GLN A 58 -26.69 -2.66 -17.96
CA GLN A 58 -25.35 -2.97 -17.49
C GLN A 58 -24.34 -1.98 -18.07
N ARG A 59 -24.40 -1.72 -19.38
CA ARG A 59 -23.53 -0.74 -20.06
C ARG A 59 -23.70 0.68 -19.50
N PHE A 60 -24.94 1.09 -19.21
CA PHE A 60 -25.21 2.36 -18.53
C PHE A 60 -24.57 2.39 -17.14
N ASN A 61 -24.78 1.34 -16.33
CA ASN A 61 -24.26 1.29 -14.98
C ASN A 61 -22.74 1.26 -14.94
N ASP A 62 -22.08 0.54 -15.84
CA ASP A 62 -20.61 0.53 -15.93
C ASP A 62 -20.09 1.95 -16.18
N SER A 63 -20.66 2.64 -17.17
CA SER A 63 -20.26 4.01 -17.53
C SER A 63 -20.60 5.02 -16.42
N GLY A 64 -21.80 4.91 -15.83
CA GLY A 64 -22.26 5.79 -14.76
C GLY A 64 -21.47 5.60 -13.46
N CYS A 65 -21.21 4.37 -13.05
CA CYS A 65 -20.41 4.05 -11.87
C CYS A 65 -18.97 4.55 -12.03
N ASP A 66 -18.37 4.32 -13.19
CA ASP A 66 -17.03 4.81 -13.50
C ASP A 66 -16.98 6.33 -13.47
N ARG A 67 -18.01 7.01 -14.00
CA ARG A 67 -18.11 8.48 -13.93
C ARG A 67 -18.23 8.98 -12.49
N ILE A 68 -19.08 8.36 -11.68
CA ILE A 68 -19.28 8.73 -10.27
C ILE A 68 -17.98 8.51 -9.46
N TRP A 69 -17.23 7.43 -9.73
CA TRP A 69 -15.93 7.19 -9.13
C TRP A 69 -14.88 8.21 -9.57
N TYR A 70 -14.85 8.53 -10.86
CA TYR A 70 -13.98 9.57 -11.42
C TYR A 70 -14.22 10.93 -10.75
N ASP A 71 -15.48 11.29 -10.49
CA ASP A 71 -15.85 12.52 -9.80
C ASP A 71 -15.55 12.51 -8.28
N GLY A 72 -15.10 11.37 -7.73
CA GLY A 72 -14.47 11.29 -6.41
C GLY A 72 -15.13 10.34 -5.40
N TYR A 73 -16.22 9.67 -5.76
CA TYR A 73 -16.83 8.65 -4.91
C TYR A 73 -15.94 7.40 -4.84
N THR A 74 -15.84 6.78 -3.67
CA THR A 74 -15.03 5.55 -3.46
C THR A 74 -15.80 4.40 -2.84
N GLY A 75 -17.10 4.56 -2.63
CA GLY A 75 -17.93 3.49 -2.09
C GLY A 75 -18.26 2.45 -3.16
N GLY A 76 -18.80 1.33 -2.71
CA GLY A 76 -19.35 0.31 -3.59
C GLY A 76 -20.74 0.69 -4.11
N PHE A 77 -21.13 0.04 -5.20
CA PHE A 77 -22.48 0.09 -5.74
C PHE A 77 -23.14 -1.26 -5.49
N LEU A 78 -24.40 -1.24 -5.03
CA LEU A 78 -25.21 -2.44 -4.85
C LEU A 78 -26.06 -2.66 -6.10
N SER A 79 -25.40 -3.00 -7.22
CA SER A 79 -26.10 -3.26 -8.47
C SER A 79 -26.95 -4.52 -8.35
N GLY A 80 -28.27 -4.36 -8.46
CA GLY A 80 -29.23 -5.43 -8.70
C GLY A 80 -30.03 -5.11 -9.95
N HIS A 81 -29.94 -5.98 -10.95
CA HIS A 81 -30.78 -5.96 -12.14
C HIS A 81 -31.32 -7.37 -12.37
N GLY A 82 -32.64 -7.51 -12.37
CA GLY A 82 -33.32 -8.77 -12.58
C GLY A 82 -34.79 -8.54 -12.83
N ALA A 83 -35.56 -9.61 -13.03
CA ALA A 83 -36.99 -9.54 -13.35
C ALA A 83 -37.76 -8.56 -12.44
N ARG A 84 -37.42 -8.51 -11.16
CA ARG A 84 -38.12 -7.72 -10.14
C ARG A 84 -37.74 -6.25 -10.05
N GLY A 85 -36.60 -5.86 -10.58
CA GLY A 85 -36.21 -4.46 -10.52
C GLY A 85 -34.82 -4.20 -11.06
N VAL A 86 -34.60 -2.93 -11.38
CA VAL A 86 -33.38 -2.41 -12.00
C VAL A 86 -33.00 -1.13 -11.29
N THR A 87 -31.72 -0.99 -10.96
CA THR A 87 -31.17 0.26 -10.40
C THR A 87 -30.13 0.84 -11.35
N LEU A 88 -30.32 2.10 -11.73
CA LEU A 88 -29.34 2.89 -12.48
C LEU A 88 -28.64 3.89 -11.55
N TYR A 89 -27.31 3.82 -11.48
CA TYR A 89 -26.49 4.78 -10.74
C TYR A 89 -26.13 5.97 -11.61
N THR A 90 -26.67 7.15 -11.27
CA THR A 90 -26.69 8.28 -12.19
C THR A 90 -26.10 9.55 -11.55
N PRO A 91 -25.14 10.24 -12.20
CA PRO A 91 -24.74 11.57 -11.78
C PRO A 91 -25.92 12.53 -11.78
N PHE A 92 -25.95 13.51 -10.87
CA PHE A 92 -27.11 14.39 -10.69
C PHE A 92 -27.56 15.10 -11.99
N THR A 93 -26.63 15.41 -12.89
CA THR A 93 -26.89 16.07 -14.18
C THR A 93 -27.67 15.20 -15.15
N HIS A 94 -27.71 13.87 -14.98
CA HIS A 94 -28.34 12.92 -15.90
C HIS A 94 -29.57 12.21 -15.31
N VAL A 95 -30.03 12.59 -14.11
CA VAL A 95 -31.12 11.90 -13.41
C VAL A 95 -32.42 11.87 -14.22
N GLN A 96 -32.84 13.02 -14.75
CA GLN A 96 -34.07 13.10 -15.53
C GLN A 96 -33.95 12.35 -16.87
N PRO A 97 -32.88 12.54 -17.68
CA PRO A 97 -32.64 11.73 -18.86
C PRO A 97 -32.63 10.22 -18.58
N ALA A 98 -31.96 9.76 -17.52
CA ALA A 98 -31.92 8.34 -17.16
C ALA A 98 -33.30 7.80 -16.76
N ARG A 99 -34.11 8.61 -16.07
CA ARG A 99 -35.50 8.26 -15.74
C ARG A 99 -36.36 8.08 -16.98
N GLU A 100 -36.23 8.97 -17.95
CA GLU A 100 -36.99 8.92 -19.21
C GLU A 100 -36.52 7.76 -20.10
N ALA A 101 -35.20 7.55 -20.20
CA ALA A 101 -34.62 6.43 -20.93
C ALA A 101 -35.06 5.08 -20.35
N LEU A 102 -35.07 4.93 -19.02
CA LEU A 102 -35.53 3.71 -18.37
C LEU A 102 -37.03 3.47 -18.57
N ARG A 103 -37.85 4.54 -18.64
CA ARG A 103 -39.26 4.44 -19.00
C ARG A 103 -39.45 3.96 -20.44
N ALA A 104 -38.75 4.57 -21.40
CA ALA A 104 -38.84 4.18 -22.82
C ALA A 104 -38.37 2.73 -23.03
N ALA A 105 -37.30 2.32 -22.36
CA ALA A 105 -36.79 0.95 -22.42
C ALA A 105 -37.80 -0.08 -21.87
N GLU A 106 -38.54 0.25 -20.82
CA GLU A 106 -39.52 -0.68 -20.19
C GLU A 106 -40.88 -0.69 -20.91
N ILE A 107 -41.33 0.43 -21.47
CA ILE A 107 -42.65 0.53 -22.12
C ILE A 107 -42.56 0.25 -23.61
N ASP A 108 -41.62 0.91 -24.28
CA ASP A 108 -41.54 0.95 -25.75
C ASP A 108 -40.49 -0.03 -26.28
N HIS A 109 -39.75 -0.71 -25.40
CA HIS A 109 -38.60 -1.57 -25.71
C HIS A 109 -37.52 -0.85 -26.55
N ASP A 110 -37.44 0.47 -26.42
CA ASP A 110 -36.41 1.30 -27.05
C ASP A 110 -35.25 1.53 -26.08
N TYR A 111 -34.09 0.94 -26.39
CA TYR A 111 -32.88 1.01 -25.58
C TYR A 111 -31.92 2.10 -26.03
N THR A 112 -32.25 2.83 -27.11
CA THR A 112 -31.36 3.81 -27.75
C THR A 112 -30.94 4.89 -26.76
N ALA A 113 -31.90 5.46 -26.02
CA ALA A 113 -31.61 6.50 -25.04
C ALA A 113 -30.71 6.04 -23.88
N LEU A 114 -30.78 4.77 -23.48
CA LEU A 114 -29.87 4.22 -22.47
C LEU A 114 -28.45 4.06 -23.03
N HIS A 115 -28.32 3.61 -24.28
CA HIS A 115 -27.02 3.54 -24.96
C HIS A 115 -26.40 4.92 -25.15
N ASP A 116 -27.17 5.90 -25.62
CA ASP A 116 -26.70 7.28 -25.80
C ASP A 116 -26.21 7.89 -24.48
N LEU A 117 -26.93 7.67 -23.39
CA LEU A 117 -26.50 8.13 -22.07
C LEU A 117 -25.25 7.40 -21.58
N ALA A 118 -25.13 6.10 -21.83
CA ALA A 118 -23.93 5.36 -21.51
C ALA A 118 -22.72 5.93 -22.26
N GLU A 119 -22.86 6.26 -23.54
CA GLU A 119 -21.80 6.87 -24.36
C GLU A 119 -21.44 8.28 -23.89
N GLN A 120 -22.41 9.10 -23.48
CA GLN A 120 -22.16 10.41 -22.89
C GLN A 120 -21.40 10.34 -21.55
N LEU A 121 -21.64 9.29 -20.77
CA LEU A 121 -20.99 9.06 -19.49
C LEU A 121 -19.62 8.36 -19.63
N ALA A 122 -19.37 7.76 -20.79
CA ALA A 122 -18.17 6.99 -21.05
C ALA A 122 -16.91 7.86 -20.87
N LEU A 123 -15.97 7.32 -20.11
CA LEU A 123 -14.66 7.91 -19.92
C LEU A 123 -13.67 7.24 -20.89
N PRO A 124 -12.67 7.97 -21.42
CA PRO A 124 -11.66 7.41 -22.32
C PRO A 124 -10.61 6.59 -21.55
N ILE A 125 -11.05 5.64 -20.72
CA ILE A 125 -10.22 4.83 -19.83
C ILE A 125 -9.19 4.03 -20.62
N ASP A 126 -9.60 3.48 -21.77
CA ASP A 126 -8.71 2.69 -22.60
C ASP A 126 -7.59 3.54 -23.20
N ASN A 127 -7.85 4.82 -23.50
CA ASN A 127 -6.80 5.76 -23.92
C ASN A 127 -5.88 6.11 -22.75
N TRP A 128 -6.44 6.32 -21.55
CA TRP A 128 -5.66 6.59 -20.35
C TRP A 128 -4.83 5.39 -19.88
N LEU A 129 -5.21 4.16 -20.24
CA LEU A 129 -4.54 2.91 -19.88
C LEU A 129 -3.87 2.19 -21.08
N ALA A 130 -3.79 2.86 -22.24
CA ALA A 130 -3.02 2.38 -23.39
C ALA A 130 -1.55 2.05 -23.01
N PRO A 131 -0.86 1.21 -23.77
CA PRO A 131 0.56 0.94 -23.56
C PRO A 131 1.43 2.21 -23.55
N GLY A 132 2.60 2.12 -22.92
CA GLY A 132 3.60 3.19 -22.87
C GLY A 132 3.47 4.13 -21.67
N GLU A 133 4.56 4.84 -21.39
CA GLU A 133 4.59 5.91 -20.39
C GLU A 133 4.07 7.22 -20.98
N ARG A 134 3.19 7.92 -20.25
CA ARG A 134 2.68 9.22 -20.68
C ARG A 134 2.27 10.10 -19.50
N GLN A 135 2.27 11.40 -19.77
CA GLN A 135 1.72 12.41 -18.88
C GLN A 135 0.28 12.74 -19.31
N LEU A 136 -0.65 12.62 -18.37
CA LEU A 136 -2.02 13.13 -18.50
C LEU A 136 -2.08 14.48 -17.78
N LEU A 137 -2.67 15.48 -18.41
CA LEU A 137 -2.75 16.86 -17.94
C LEU A 137 -4.15 17.18 -17.41
N ARG A 138 -4.20 17.79 -16.23
CA ARG A 138 -5.46 18.27 -15.66
C ARG A 138 -5.96 19.48 -16.45
N GLY A 139 -7.25 19.49 -16.77
CA GLY A 139 -7.90 20.48 -17.62
C GLY A 139 -7.92 20.10 -19.10
N THR A 140 -7.09 19.14 -19.52
CA THR A 140 -7.06 18.61 -20.90
C THR A 140 -7.55 17.18 -20.93
N ASP A 141 -6.88 16.29 -20.20
CA ASP A 141 -7.17 14.85 -20.19
C ASP A 141 -8.14 14.45 -19.08
N PHE A 142 -8.11 15.16 -17.95
CA PHE A 142 -8.98 14.90 -16.81
C PHE A 142 -9.26 16.18 -16.00
N LEU A 143 -10.32 16.18 -15.19
CA LEU A 143 -10.75 17.34 -14.38
C LEU A 143 -10.50 17.19 -12.86
N PRO A 144 -10.69 16.00 -12.24
CA PRO A 144 -10.53 15.81 -10.80
C PRO A 144 -9.14 16.17 -10.28
N LEU A 145 -8.98 16.15 -8.96
CA LEU A 145 -7.66 16.29 -8.36
C LEU A 145 -6.74 15.14 -8.82
N PRO A 146 -5.47 15.40 -9.17
CA PRO A 146 -4.57 14.37 -9.71
C PRO A 146 -4.45 13.11 -8.85
N ALA A 147 -4.45 13.25 -7.52
CA ALA A 147 -4.41 12.11 -6.61
C ALA A 147 -5.68 11.23 -6.67
N LEU A 148 -6.85 11.85 -6.80
CA LEU A 148 -8.13 11.14 -6.95
C LEU A 148 -8.20 10.43 -8.30
N PHE A 149 -7.83 11.13 -9.37
CA PHE A 149 -7.79 10.58 -10.71
C PHE A 149 -6.82 9.39 -10.81
N LEU A 150 -5.62 9.50 -10.23
CA LEU A 150 -4.67 8.38 -10.20
C LEU A 150 -5.22 7.17 -9.43
N ARG A 151 -5.94 7.39 -8.32
CA ARG A 151 -6.58 6.30 -7.58
C ARG A 151 -7.67 5.62 -8.40
N PHE A 152 -8.49 6.38 -9.11
CA PHE A 152 -9.48 5.87 -10.07
C PHE A 152 -8.80 5.02 -11.15
N LEU A 153 -7.75 5.55 -11.81
CA LEU A 153 -7.04 4.82 -12.86
C LEU A 153 -6.40 3.52 -12.35
N ARG A 154 -5.87 3.50 -11.12
CA ARG A 154 -5.33 2.28 -10.52
C ARG A 154 -6.40 1.21 -10.32
N ALA A 155 -7.60 1.59 -9.89
CA ALA A 155 -8.71 0.66 -9.75
C ALA A 155 -9.17 0.13 -11.12
N GLN A 156 -9.26 1.01 -12.14
CA GLN A 156 -9.60 0.61 -13.51
C GLN A 156 -8.57 -0.31 -14.15
N ALA A 157 -7.28 -0.06 -13.89
CA ALA A 157 -6.20 -0.94 -14.31
C ALA A 157 -6.33 -2.31 -13.64
N GLY A 158 -6.54 -2.36 -12.32
CA GLY A 158 -6.71 -3.61 -11.58
C GLY A 158 -7.87 -4.47 -12.10
N ARG A 159 -9.02 -3.86 -12.42
CA ARG A 159 -10.17 -4.57 -13.04
C ARG A 159 -9.85 -5.18 -14.41
N ARG A 160 -8.90 -4.60 -15.14
CA ARG A 160 -8.41 -5.09 -16.44
C ARG A 160 -7.22 -6.06 -16.29
N GLY A 161 -6.85 -6.41 -15.05
CA GLY A 161 -5.65 -7.19 -14.75
C GLY A 161 -4.39 -6.49 -15.25
N LEU A 162 -4.31 -5.19 -14.98
CA LEU A 162 -3.16 -4.34 -15.24
C LEU A 162 -2.67 -3.77 -13.91
N ARG A 163 -1.36 -3.69 -13.78
CA ARG A 163 -0.70 -2.90 -12.76
C ARG A 163 -0.42 -1.51 -13.30
N LEU A 164 -0.93 -0.48 -12.63
CA LEU A 164 -0.67 0.91 -13.00
C LEU A 164 0.42 1.54 -12.12
N ASN A 165 1.61 1.70 -12.68
CA ASN A 165 2.62 2.56 -12.10
C ASN A 165 2.27 4.00 -12.48
N GLY A 166 2.01 4.85 -11.50
CA GLY A 166 1.70 6.25 -11.79
C GLY A 166 1.95 7.15 -10.60
N ARG A 167 2.14 8.44 -10.86
CA ARG A 167 2.30 9.47 -9.83
C ARG A 167 1.62 10.75 -10.26
N ALA A 168 0.93 11.31 -9.28
CA ALA A 168 0.26 12.59 -9.36
C ALA A 168 1.25 13.72 -9.06
N GLU A 169 1.23 14.74 -9.89
CA GLU A 169 1.96 16.00 -9.74
C GLU A 169 0.96 17.16 -9.69
N ALA A 170 1.44 18.38 -9.45
CA ALA A 170 0.60 19.56 -9.42
C ALA A 170 0.05 19.86 -10.82
N GLY A 171 -1.13 19.34 -11.14
CA GLY A 171 -1.80 19.53 -12.42
C GLY A 171 -1.59 18.42 -13.46
N SER A 172 -0.93 17.31 -13.12
CA SER A 172 -0.75 16.19 -14.05
C SER A 172 -0.69 14.83 -13.33
N VAL A 173 -0.86 13.76 -14.10
CA VAL A 173 -0.64 12.39 -13.65
C VAL A 173 0.19 11.66 -14.71
N TRP A 174 1.36 11.18 -14.31
CA TRP A 174 2.13 10.25 -15.13
C TRP A 174 1.62 8.84 -14.91
N VAL A 175 1.46 8.09 -16.00
CA VAL A 175 0.97 6.73 -16.00
C VAL A 175 1.84 5.84 -16.88
N ARG A 176 2.10 4.63 -16.40
CA ARG A 176 2.71 3.51 -17.12
C ARG A 176 1.97 2.23 -16.74
N PRO A 177 0.92 1.88 -17.50
CA PRO A 177 0.23 0.60 -17.36
C PRO A 177 1.17 -0.54 -17.73
N THR A 178 1.19 -1.59 -16.93
CA THR A 178 2.04 -2.77 -17.11
C THR A 178 1.21 -4.01 -16.81
N LEU A 179 1.49 -5.12 -17.49
CA LEU A 179 0.97 -6.42 -17.08
C LEU A 179 1.71 -6.90 -15.84
N ASP A 180 0.98 -7.49 -14.89
CA ASP A 180 1.63 -8.18 -13.79
C ASP A 180 2.37 -9.43 -14.33
N PRO A 181 3.61 -9.71 -13.90
CA PRO A 181 4.38 -10.85 -14.40
C PRO A 181 3.68 -12.21 -14.21
N TYR A 182 2.92 -12.36 -13.12
CA TYR A 182 2.16 -13.58 -12.86
C TYR A 182 0.96 -13.70 -13.80
N GLU A 183 0.23 -12.60 -14.02
CA GLU A 183 -0.88 -12.57 -14.98
C GLU A 183 -0.40 -12.82 -16.42
N LYS A 184 0.73 -12.24 -16.80
CA LYS A 184 1.39 -12.52 -18.09
C LYS A 184 1.66 -14.01 -18.26
N THR A 185 2.29 -14.64 -17.27
CA THR A 185 2.62 -16.06 -17.30
C THR A 185 1.38 -16.96 -17.39
N ILE A 186 0.30 -16.64 -16.67
CA ILE A 186 -0.96 -17.40 -16.75
C ILE A 186 -1.57 -17.29 -18.15
N ARG A 187 -1.60 -16.09 -18.70
CA ARG A 187 -2.25 -15.80 -19.99
C ARG A 187 -1.48 -16.41 -21.16
N GLU A 188 -0.14 -16.41 -21.11
CA GLU A 188 0.71 -17.10 -22.08
C GLU A 188 0.56 -18.62 -22.01
N ARG A 189 0.34 -19.18 -20.82
CA ARG A 189 0.16 -20.64 -20.63
C ARG A 189 -1.24 -21.15 -20.97
N HIS A 190 -2.24 -20.27 -20.98
CA HIS A 190 -3.64 -20.61 -21.22
C HIS A 190 -4.33 -19.63 -22.18
N PRO A 191 -3.84 -19.49 -23.43
CA PRO A 191 -4.43 -18.57 -24.41
C PRO A 191 -5.90 -18.88 -24.72
N GLU A 192 -6.30 -20.16 -24.65
CA GLU A 192 -7.67 -20.62 -24.81
C GLU A 192 -8.64 -20.11 -23.73
N ARG A 193 -8.13 -19.73 -22.54
CA ARG A 193 -8.94 -19.09 -21.48
C ARG A 193 -9.06 -17.58 -21.65
N HIS A 194 -8.29 -16.99 -22.57
CA HIS A 194 -8.24 -15.55 -22.82
C HIS A 194 -8.30 -15.21 -24.33
N PRO A 195 -9.30 -15.70 -25.08
CA PRO A 195 -9.39 -15.46 -26.51
C PRO A 195 -9.61 -13.97 -26.83
N GLY A 196 -8.89 -13.45 -27.82
CA GLY A 196 -9.01 -12.06 -28.30
C GLY A 196 -8.15 -11.02 -27.55
N TRP A 197 -7.42 -11.43 -26.51
CA TRP A 197 -6.46 -10.56 -25.83
C TRP A 197 -5.11 -10.57 -26.55
N VAL A 198 -4.87 -9.54 -27.37
CA VAL A 198 -3.52 -9.24 -27.90
C VAL A 198 -2.74 -8.58 -26.77
N ASP A 199 -1.61 -9.14 -26.36
CA ASP A 199 -0.71 -8.47 -25.41
C ASP A 199 -0.09 -7.24 -26.07
N ARG A 200 -0.72 -6.10 -25.89
CA ARG A 200 -0.26 -4.81 -26.43
C ARG A 200 0.79 -4.14 -25.53
N TRP A 201 1.08 -4.69 -24.35
CA TRP A 201 1.93 -4.04 -23.33
C TRP A 201 3.32 -4.67 -23.22
N SER A 202 3.47 -5.98 -23.45
CA SER A 202 4.77 -6.65 -23.39
C SER A 202 5.68 -6.35 -24.58
N ASP A 203 5.10 -6.17 -25.76
CA ASP A 203 5.85 -5.89 -27.00
C ASP A 203 5.91 -4.39 -27.33
N HIS A 204 5.38 -3.54 -26.43
CA HIS A 204 5.43 -2.10 -26.61
C HIS A 204 6.85 -1.57 -26.36
N VAL A 205 7.42 -0.95 -27.39
CA VAL A 205 8.69 -0.22 -27.32
C VAL A 205 8.35 1.26 -27.37
N ASP A 206 8.74 2.01 -26.34
CA ASP A 206 8.56 3.47 -26.31
C ASP A 206 9.39 4.12 -27.45
N PRO A 207 8.80 5.00 -28.28
CA PRO A 207 9.56 5.76 -29.27
C PRO A 207 10.63 6.65 -28.62
N ASP A 208 11.79 6.78 -29.26
CA ASP A 208 12.96 7.54 -28.74
C ASP A 208 12.64 9.00 -28.36
N ASP A 209 11.66 9.62 -29.01
CA ASP A 209 11.25 11.01 -28.80
C ASP A 209 10.14 11.20 -27.74
N THR A 210 9.70 10.12 -27.08
CA THR A 210 8.62 10.21 -26.09
C THR A 210 9.13 10.97 -24.86
N PRO A 211 8.44 12.02 -24.39
CA PRO A 211 8.86 12.75 -23.20
C PRO A 211 8.89 11.79 -22.01
N TRP A 212 10.10 11.43 -21.61
CA TRP A 212 10.32 10.59 -20.44
C TRP A 212 9.99 11.39 -19.20
N ARG A 213 9.37 10.69 -18.25
CA ARG A 213 9.25 11.20 -16.91
C ARG A 213 10.63 11.63 -16.39
N PRO A 214 10.80 12.84 -15.82
CA PRO A 214 12.00 13.21 -15.11
C PRO A 214 12.30 12.17 -14.03
N TRP A 215 13.46 11.53 -14.08
CA TRP A 215 13.82 10.44 -13.18
C TRP A 215 13.80 10.90 -11.73
N VAL A 216 12.92 10.33 -10.93
CA VAL A 216 12.87 10.49 -9.47
C VAL A 216 12.74 9.09 -8.85
N GLY A 217 13.87 8.37 -8.78
CA GLY A 217 14.10 7.12 -8.03
C GLY A 217 12.95 6.11 -7.97
N GLY A 218 12.99 5.05 -8.80
CA GLY A 218 11.86 4.13 -8.95
C GLY A 218 12.12 2.67 -9.35
N ARG A 219 12.33 1.77 -8.37
CA ARG A 219 11.89 0.33 -8.25
C ARG A 219 12.33 -0.63 -9.39
N ASP A 220 13.49 -1.22 -9.19
CA ASP A 220 13.89 -2.61 -9.47
C ASP A 220 13.07 -3.40 -10.49
N GLN A 221 13.65 -3.57 -11.67
CA GLN A 221 13.46 -4.73 -12.53
C GLN A 221 14.79 -4.97 -13.23
N ASP A 222 15.60 -5.95 -12.79
CA ASP A 222 16.27 -6.91 -13.69
C ASP A 222 17.15 -7.99 -12.99
N LEU A 223 16.68 -8.79 -12.03
CA LEU A 223 17.53 -9.84 -11.42
C LEU A 223 16.81 -11.16 -11.12
N SER A 224 16.27 -11.83 -12.15
CA SER A 224 15.72 -13.18 -12.00
C SER A 224 16.13 -14.16 -13.10
N ARG A 225 17.33 -14.01 -13.66
CA ARG A 225 17.93 -15.08 -14.48
C ARG A 225 18.72 -16.04 -13.58
N GLY A 226 18.16 -17.23 -13.35
CA GLY A 226 18.92 -18.40 -12.85
C GLY A 226 18.56 -18.98 -11.47
N ALA A 227 17.51 -18.51 -10.78
CA ALA A 227 17.17 -19.03 -9.45
C ALA A 227 16.41 -20.36 -9.51
N LEU A 228 16.85 -21.35 -8.72
CA LEU A 228 16.17 -22.65 -8.56
C LEU A 228 15.13 -22.60 -7.42
N PRO A 229 13.98 -23.30 -7.52
CA PRO A 229 12.95 -23.28 -6.48
C PRO A 229 13.37 -24.05 -5.22
N VAL A 230 13.09 -23.50 -4.04
CA VAL A 230 13.25 -24.18 -2.74
C VAL A 230 11.99 -24.92 -2.30
N THR A 231 12.21 -26.05 -1.62
CA THR A 231 11.17 -26.90 -1.02
C THR A 231 10.88 -26.46 0.41
N PHE A 232 9.59 -26.39 0.78
CA PHE A 232 9.17 -26.02 2.13
C PHE A 232 8.83 -27.26 2.96
N LEU A 233 9.27 -27.26 4.23
CA LEU A 233 8.82 -28.17 5.28
C LEU A 233 7.99 -27.38 6.29
N SER A 234 6.82 -27.91 6.66
CA SER A 234 5.99 -27.34 7.72
C SER A 234 6.52 -27.74 9.10
N VAL A 235 6.73 -26.75 9.96
CA VAL A 235 6.98 -26.95 11.39
C VAL A 235 5.81 -26.32 12.15
N THR A 236 5.15 -27.09 13.01
CA THR A 236 4.12 -26.59 13.91
C THR A 236 4.79 -25.89 15.09
N LEU A 237 4.58 -24.59 15.24
CA LEU A 237 5.02 -23.84 16.41
C LEU A 237 3.88 -23.77 17.45
N PRO A 238 4.19 -23.79 18.77
CA PRO A 238 3.18 -23.63 19.81
C PRO A 238 2.51 -22.26 19.70
N GLU A 239 1.21 -22.21 19.95
CA GLU A 239 0.45 -20.96 20.00
C GLU A 239 0.87 -20.15 21.23
N THR A 240 1.54 -19.02 20.99
CA THR A 240 1.61 -17.91 21.93
C THR A 240 0.69 -16.79 21.43
N ASP A 241 -0.06 -16.15 22.33
CA ASP A 241 -1.05 -15.10 22.00
C ASP A 241 -0.44 -13.82 21.38
N LYS A 242 0.90 -13.74 21.25
CA LYS A 242 1.63 -12.58 20.71
C LYS A 242 2.62 -13.02 19.64
N CYS A 243 2.59 -12.35 18.48
CA CYS A 243 3.62 -12.50 17.46
C CYS A 243 4.99 -12.08 18.05
N PRO A 244 6.09 -12.82 17.80
CA PRO A 244 7.46 -12.41 18.16
C PRO A 244 7.85 -11.02 17.62
N CYS A 245 7.20 -10.59 16.54
CA CYS A 245 7.31 -9.25 15.97
C CYS A 245 6.67 -8.12 16.82
N GLY A 246 6.10 -8.44 17.99
CA GLY A 246 5.47 -7.48 18.89
C GLY A 246 4.02 -7.12 18.57
N PHE A 247 3.42 -7.71 17.52
CA PHE A 247 2.05 -7.42 17.11
C PHE A 247 1.03 -8.22 17.94
N SER A 248 0.10 -7.53 18.61
CA SER A 248 -1.00 -8.16 19.36
C SER A 248 -2.16 -8.51 18.42
N ARG A 249 -2.61 -9.78 18.45
CA ARG A 249 -3.73 -10.30 17.64
C ARG A 249 -5.10 -9.67 17.96
N ALA A 250 -5.21 -8.84 18.99
CA ALA A 250 -6.47 -8.22 19.42
C ALA A 250 -7.03 -7.15 18.43
N ASN A 251 -6.30 -6.79 17.37
CA ASN A 251 -6.76 -5.85 16.33
C ASN A 251 -7.08 -6.60 15.03
N VAL A 252 -8.27 -7.20 14.97
CA VAL A 252 -8.73 -8.17 13.94
C VAL A 252 -9.12 -7.54 12.59
N GLU A 253 -8.56 -6.40 12.20
CA GLU A 253 -8.92 -5.74 10.93
C GLU A 253 -7.79 -5.52 9.93
N HIS A 254 -6.52 -5.89 10.21
CA HIS A 254 -5.40 -5.52 9.34
C HIS A 254 -4.31 -6.62 9.20
N ASP A 255 -4.66 -7.76 8.58
CA ASP A 255 -3.70 -8.85 8.29
C ASP A 255 -2.53 -8.41 7.39
N ASP A 256 -2.75 -7.50 6.45
CA ASP A 256 -1.71 -6.99 5.55
C ASP A 256 -0.63 -6.19 6.28
N VAL A 257 -1.05 -5.38 7.26
CA VAL A 257 -0.13 -4.56 8.08
C VAL A 257 0.69 -5.45 9.00
N HIS A 258 0.11 -6.54 9.51
CA HIS A 258 0.84 -7.51 10.30
C HIS A 258 1.90 -8.22 9.46
N ARG A 259 1.57 -8.65 8.24
CA ARG A 259 2.51 -9.32 7.32
C ARG A 259 3.68 -8.41 6.90
N GLU A 260 3.40 -7.14 6.59
CA GLU A 260 4.46 -6.17 6.28
C GLU A 260 5.39 -5.97 7.48
N ARG A 261 4.83 -5.80 8.69
CA ARG A 261 5.62 -5.66 9.92
C ARG A 261 6.43 -6.90 10.27
N HIS A 262 5.88 -8.08 10.02
CA HIS A 262 6.59 -9.33 10.21
C HIS A 262 7.77 -9.42 9.24
N SER A 263 7.58 -8.95 8.00
CA SER A 263 8.66 -8.89 7.01
C SER A 263 9.76 -7.91 7.40
N GLU A 264 9.40 -6.71 7.90
CA GLU A 264 10.36 -5.72 8.42
C GLU A 264 11.18 -6.26 9.60
N TRP A 265 10.53 -6.96 10.53
CA TRP A 265 11.20 -7.59 11.67
C TRP A 265 12.12 -8.75 11.24
N ALA A 266 11.66 -9.60 10.32
CA ALA A 266 12.40 -10.78 9.89
C ALA A 266 13.61 -10.43 9.00
N PHE A 267 13.44 -9.49 8.07
CA PHE A 267 14.41 -9.22 6.99
C PHE A 267 15.02 -7.82 7.04
N GLY A 268 14.54 -6.92 7.89
CA GLY A 268 14.97 -5.53 7.96
C GLY A 268 14.10 -4.58 7.14
N ILE A 269 14.44 -3.28 7.15
CA ILE A 269 13.66 -2.25 6.45
C ILE A 269 14.29 -1.97 5.10
N ARG A 270 13.50 -2.03 4.04
CA ARG A 270 13.96 -1.67 2.71
C ARG A 270 14.45 -0.22 2.64
N VAL A 271 15.64 -0.04 2.08
CA VAL A 271 16.28 1.25 1.88
C VAL A 271 15.37 2.18 1.06
N PRO A 272 15.09 3.40 1.54
CA PRO A 272 14.38 4.41 0.76
C PRO A 272 15.16 4.79 -0.49
N LYS A 273 14.51 4.86 -1.66
CA LYS A 273 15.17 5.14 -2.94
C LYS A 273 15.82 6.52 -3.05
N ASN A 274 15.45 7.44 -2.16
CA ASN A 274 16.01 8.78 -2.06
C ASN A 274 17.24 8.85 -1.14
N ALA A 275 17.66 7.73 -0.56
CA ALA A 275 18.88 7.59 0.21
C ALA A 275 19.98 7.00 -0.68
N VAL A 276 20.98 7.78 -1.05
CA VAL A 276 22.13 7.31 -1.86
C VAL A 276 23.14 6.64 -0.93
N TRP A 277 23.28 5.32 -1.03
CA TRP A 277 24.27 4.54 -0.27
C TRP A 277 25.57 4.47 -1.04
N GLY A 278 26.66 4.95 -0.44
CA GLY A 278 28.01 4.82 -1.00
C GLY A 278 28.77 3.57 -0.55
N ASP A 279 28.37 3.00 0.59
CA ASP A 279 29.00 1.83 1.22
C ASP A 279 27.91 1.06 2.00
N ASP A 280 28.21 -0.13 2.51
CA ASP A 280 27.25 -1.01 3.19
C ASP A 280 26.89 -0.57 4.61
N LEU A 281 27.62 0.40 5.17
CA LEU A 281 27.33 1.01 6.47
C LEU A 281 27.28 2.54 6.32
N VAL A 282 26.27 3.16 6.94
CA VAL A 282 26.13 4.61 6.99
C VAL A 282 25.95 5.10 8.42
N VAL A 283 26.55 6.25 8.71
CA VAL A 283 26.37 6.98 9.98
C VAL A 283 25.41 8.15 9.74
N VAL A 284 24.32 8.16 10.50
CA VAL A 284 23.28 9.19 10.46
C VAL A 284 23.38 10.04 11.72
N THR A 285 23.59 11.33 11.55
CA THR A 285 23.64 12.33 12.63
C THR A 285 22.35 13.13 12.71
N SER A 286 22.16 13.89 13.79
CA SER A 286 21.05 14.86 13.92
C SER A 286 21.04 15.93 12.81
N GLN A 287 22.19 16.17 12.17
CA GLN A 287 22.34 17.10 11.05
C GLN A 287 22.14 16.46 9.66
N SER A 288 21.98 15.15 9.59
CA SER A 288 21.84 14.43 8.32
C SER A 288 20.55 14.80 7.57
N PRO A 289 20.47 14.57 6.25
CA PRO A 289 19.24 14.81 5.49
C PRO A 289 18.02 14.09 6.09
N ILE A 290 16.84 14.71 5.99
CA ILE A 290 15.59 14.22 6.62
C ILE A 290 15.23 12.78 6.22
N ALA A 291 15.59 12.34 5.02
CA ALA A 291 15.37 10.98 4.55
C ALA A 291 16.10 9.94 5.42
N TRP A 292 17.35 10.22 5.79
CA TRP A 292 18.17 9.37 6.64
C TRP A 292 17.70 9.39 8.09
N ARG A 293 17.34 10.57 8.61
CA ARG A 293 16.83 10.71 9.98
C ARG A 293 15.49 10.01 10.17
N ARG A 294 14.60 10.03 9.15
CA ARG A 294 13.36 9.23 9.14
C ARG A 294 13.62 7.73 9.02
N LEU A 295 14.65 7.32 8.28
CA LEU A 295 15.03 5.90 8.18
C LEU A 295 15.56 5.39 9.54
N ALA A 296 16.44 6.15 10.20
CA ALA A 296 16.92 5.86 11.54
C ALA A 296 15.76 5.79 12.56
N GLU A 297 14.81 6.73 12.50
CA GLU A 297 13.60 6.69 13.32
C GLU A 297 12.81 5.39 13.11
N ARG A 298 12.57 4.98 11.86
CA ARG A 298 11.85 3.74 11.54
C ARG A 298 12.58 2.51 12.07
N MET A 299 13.89 2.44 11.92
CA MET A 299 14.71 1.36 12.45
C MET A 299 14.65 1.32 13.99
N GLY A 300 14.73 2.47 14.65
CA GLY A 300 14.63 2.59 16.11
C GLY A 300 13.27 2.17 16.69
N GLN A 301 12.22 2.07 15.88
CA GLN A 301 10.90 1.55 16.28
C GLN A 301 10.81 0.02 16.26
N LEU A 302 11.68 -0.69 15.54
CA LEU A 302 11.63 -2.16 15.47
C LEU A 302 11.93 -2.82 16.83
N PRO A 303 13.01 -2.45 17.55
CA PRO A 303 13.31 -3.00 18.88
C PRO A 303 12.22 -2.66 19.89
N ARG A 304 11.66 -1.44 19.78
CA ARG A 304 10.56 -0.96 20.62
C ARG A 304 9.35 -1.91 20.57
N ARG A 305 8.99 -2.34 19.36
CA ARG A 305 7.86 -3.26 19.13
C ARG A 305 8.18 -4.67 19.60
N GLU A 306 9.35 -5.18 19.28
CA GLU A 306 9.76 -6.54 19.62
C GLU A 306 9.87 -6.77 21.13
N SER A 307 10.54 -5.88 21.85
CA SER A 307 10.87 -6.07 23.27
C SER A 307 10.04 -5.22 24.22
N ASN A 308 8.98 -4.55 23.73
CA ASN A 308 8.15 -3.59 24.48
C ASN A 308 8.97 -2.53 25.21
N TYR A 309 10.03 -2.04 24.57
CA TYR A 309 10.80 -0.92 25.11
C TYR A 309 9.94 0.36 25.05
N ASP A 310 10.00 1.23 26.07
CA ASP A 310 8.98 2.28 26.22
C ASP A 310 9.17 3.44 25.21
N PHE A 311 10.39 3.66 24.72
CA PHE A 311 10.77 4.81 23.89
C PHE A 311 11.54 4.46 22.61
N ASN A 312 11.47 5.34 21.61
CA ASN A 312 12.31 5.23 20.41
C ASN A 312 13.74 5.68 20.76
N SER A 313 14.74 4.92 20.32
CA SER A 313 16.16 5.27 20.51
C SER A 313 16.64 6.38 19.57
N TRP A 314 15.80 6.81 18.62
CA TRP A 314 16.07 7.95 17.74
C TRP A 314 14.86 8.89 17.66
N SER A 315 15.05 10.16 18.05
CA SER A 315 14.00 11.19 18.05
C SER A 315 14.33 12.44 17.21
N HIS A 316 15.53 12.52 16.63
CA HIS A 316 16.01 13.72 15.90
C HIS A 316 15.48 13.78 14.45
N VAL A 317 14.16 13.89 14.29
CA VAL A 317 13.47 13.96 12.98
C VAL A 317 13.10 15.40 12.59
N GLY A 318 13.31 16.35 13.49
CA GLY A 318 13.00 17.79 13.33
C GLY A 318 13.93 18.54 12.38
N GLU A 319 14.24 19.80 12.65
CA GLU A 319 15.25 20.54 11.89
C GLU A 319 16.67 19.98 12.17
N PRO A 320 17.62 20.06 11.22
CA PRO A 320 19.00 19.71 11.48
C PRO A 320 19.57 20.54 12.64
N GLU A 321 20.06 19.87 13.67
CA GLU A 321 20.62 20.52 14.86
C GLU A 321 21.95 19.87 15.25
N GLU A 322 22.91 20.67 15.71
CA GLU A 322 24.13 20.13 16.33
C GLU A 322 23.84 19.80 17.79
N THR A 323 24.14 18.57 18.21
CA THR A 323 23.92 18.13 19.59
C THR A 323 25.27 18.03 20.32
N PRO A 324 25.40 18.57 21.54
CA PRO A 324 26.66 18.48 22.31
C PRO A 324 27.03 17.04 22.65
N GLU A 325 26.04 16.15 22.72
CA GLU A 325 26.17 14.71 23.01
C GLU A 325 26.48 13.89 21.74
N ARG A 326 26.61 14.50 20.56
CA ARG A 326 26.99 13.83 19.30
C ARG A 326 26.15 12.59 18.97
N PHE A 327 24.82 12.74 18.98
CA PHE A 327 23.90 11.66 18.61
C PHE A 327 24.12 11.15 17.19
N ARG A 328 24.20 9.82 17.07
CA ARG A 328 24.43 9.14 15.81
C ARG A 328 23.76 7.76 15.76
N ALA A 329 23.32 7.38 14.57
CA ALA A 329 22.76 6.07 14.27
C ALA A 329 23.53 5.40 13.14
N TYR A 330 23.96 4.16 13.34
CA TYR A 330 24.65 3.33 12.36
C TYR A 330 23.64 2.38 11.74
N LEU A 331 23.53 2.43 10.41
CA LEU A 331 22.65 1.59 9.63
C LEU A 331 23.50 0.66 8.77
N LEU A 332 23.36 -0.65 8.95
CA LEU A 332 24.04 -1.66 8.12
C LEU A 332 23.04 -2.21 7.09
N ARG A 333 23.42 -2.16 5.82
CA ARG A 333 22.66 -2.70 4.70
C ARG A 333 23.25 -4.02 4.24
N VAL A 334 22.36 -4.95 3.90
CA VAL A 334 22.65 -6.09 3.05
C VAL A 334 21.64 -6.05 1.91
N ASP A 335 22.13 -6.13 0.68
CA ASP A 335 21.34 -5.93 -0.54
C ASP A 335 20.58 -4.58 -0.52
N ASP A 336 19.25 -4.61 -0.52
CA ASP A 336 18.40 -3.42 -0.46
C ASP A 336 17.72 -3.21 0.92
N HIS A 337 18.13 -3.96 1.95
CA HIS A 337 17.54 -3.90 3.28
C HIS A 337 18.54 -3.40 4.32
N VAL A 338 18.09 -2.51 5.19
CA VAL A 338 18.79 -2.19 6.44
C VAL A 338 18.49 -3.29 7.44
N VAL A 339 19.49 -4.13 7.70
CA VAL A 339 19.38 -5.34 8.53
C VAL A 339 19.95 -5.14 9.93
N GLY A 340 20.76 -4.09 10.13
CA GLY A 340 21.39 -3.76 11.39
C GLY A 340 21.20 -2.29 11.75
N TYR A 341 20.96 -2.02 13.02
CA TYR A 341 20.77 -0.68 13.57
C TYR A 341 21.49 -0.55 14.91
N LEU A 342 22.22 0.56 15.10
CA LEU A 342 22.80 0.95 16.38
C LEU A 342 22.59 2.44 16.58
N ALA A 343 22.00 2.86 17.69
CA ALA A 343 21.98 4.27 18.11
C ALA A 343 22.95 4.51 19.26
N ALA A 344 23.64 5.64 19.24
CA ALA A 344 24.59 6.02 20.26
C ALA A 344 24.69 7.54 20.44
N HIS A 345 25.15 7.95 21.62
CA HIS A 345 25.61 9.30 21.93
C HIS A 345 26.82 9.23 22.87
N ASP A 346 27.55 10.33 22.97
CA ASP A 346 28.68 10.48 23.87
C ASP A 346 28.20 11.00 25.23
N THR A 347 28.68 10.40 26.31
CA THR A 347 28.38 10.81 27.70
C THR A 347 29.59 10.59 28.60
N ASP A 348 29.55 11.12 29.81
CA ASP A 348 30.64 11.09 30.80
C ASP A 348 30.24 10.35 32.09
N ARG A 349 29.27 9.44 32.03
CA ARG A 349 28.72 8.78 33.22
C ARG A 349 28.75 7.28 33.08
N HIS A 350 29.89 6.68 33.40
CA HIS A 350 30.11 5.25 33.20
C HIS A 350 30.50 4.53 34.49
N ARG A 351 30.15 3.25 34.56
CA ARG A 351 30.66 2.31 35.56
C ARG A 351 31.03 1.00 34.87
N TRP A 352 32.11 0.38 35.31
CA TRP A 352 32.49 -0.94 34.80
C TRP A 352 31.53 -2.01 35.32
N TRP A 353 31.14 -2.95 34.47
CA TRP A 353 30.34 -4.12 34.82
C TRP A 353 31.01 -5.38 34.27
N ASP A 354 31.38 -6.31 35.14
CA ASP A 354 32.06 -7.57 34.76
C ASP A 354 31.11 -8.62 34.10
N LEU A 355 29.84 -8.26 33.84
CA LEU A 355 28.80 -9.09 33.20
C LEU A 355 28.42 -10.38 33.94
N GLY A 356 28.92 -10.62 35.17
CA GLY A 356 28.50 -11.73 36.03
C GLY A 356 27.09 -11.55 36.62
N GLU A 357 26.37 -12.67 36.83
CA GLU A 357 24.96 -12.70 37.28
C GLU A 357 24.65 -11.99 38.62
N ARG A 358 25.67 -11.55 39.38
CA ARG A 358 25.54 -10.87 40.68
C ARG A 358 26.60 -9.79 40.92
N SER A 359 27.29 -9.34 39.89
CA SER A 359 28.35 -8.35 40.09
C SER A 359 27.79 -6.97 40.36
N LYS A 360 28.50 -6.25 41.23
CA LYS A 360 28.22 -4.84 41.49
C LYS A 360 28.91 -4.01 40.42
N TYR A 361 28.28 -2.92 40.01
CA TYR A 361 28.95 -1.90 39.21
C TYR A 361 30.19 -1.39 39.95
N GLY A 362 31.28 -1.24 39.20
CA GLY A 362 32.52 -0.65 39.68
C GLY A 362 32.38 0.85 39.99
N GLU A 363 33.51 1.48 40.26
CA GLU A 363 33.57 2.92 40.50
C GLU A 363 33.15 3.73 39.27
N ARG A 364 32.67 4.94 39.53
CA ARG A 364 32.27 5.89 38.48
C ARG A 364 33.50 6.38 37.73
N ASN A 365 33.40 6.43 36.41
CA ASN A 365 34.38 6.97 35.50
C ASN A 365 33.74 8.10 34.68
N ASP A 366 34.37 9.27 34.70
CA ASP A 366 33.88 10.48 34.02
C ASP A 366 34.58 10.74 32.67
N ALA A 367 35.25 9.74 32.09
CA ALA A 367 35.77 9.86 30.73
C ALA A 367 34.61 9.87 29.73
N VAL A 368 34.68 10.77 28.75
CA VAL A 368 33.68 10.83 27.66
C VAL A 368 33.84 9.60 26.77
N ARG A 369 32.78 8.81 26.62
CA ARG A 369 32.77 7.57 25.82
C ARG A 369 31.52 7.49 24.94
N PRO A 370 31.61 6.82 23.78
CA PRO A 370 30.41 6.43 23.04
C PRO A 370 29.57 5.46 23.87
N ARG A 371 28.30 5.77 24.05
CA ARG A 371 27.30 4.92 24.70
C ARG A 371 26.31 4.40 23.67
N ILE A 372 26.16 3.08 23.58
CA ILE A 372 25.11 2.41 22.82
C ILE A 372 23.80 2.60 23.56
N ASP A 373 22.86 3.31 22.94
CA ASP A 373 21.49 3.46 23.44
C ASP A 373 20.63 2.27 23.07
N MET A 374 20.83 1.73 21.87
CA MET A 374 20.10 0.61 21.31
C MET A 374 20.92 -0.05 20.22
N ILE A 375 20.89 -1.38 20.19
CA ILE A 375 21.42 -2.17 19.08
C ILE A 375 20.41 -3.25 18.70
N TRP A 376 20.21 -3.43 17.40
CA TRP A 376 19.24 -4.38 16.87
C TRP A 376 19.69 -4.99 15.55
N THR A 377 19.23 -6.22 15.31
CA THR A 377 19.50 -6.98 14.11
C THR A 377 18.24 -7.74 13.71
N ALA A 378 17.90 -7.69 12.42
CA ALA A 378 16.81 -8.43 11.82
C ALA A 378 16.96 -9.94 12.10
N GLU A 379 15.84 -10.62 12.38
CA GLU A 379 15.84 -12.00 12.91
C GLU A 379 16.70 -12.95 12.06
N THR A 380 16.53 -12.91 10.74
CA THR A 380 17.26 -13.80 9.81
C THR A 380 18.77 -13.56 9.77
N TYR A 381 19.23 -12.38 10.21
CA TYR A 381 20.64 -11.98 10.23
C TYR A 381 21.26 -12.05 11.63
N ARG A 382 20.50 -12.48 12.64
CA ARG A 382 21.05 -12.70 13.99
C ARG A 382 22.12 -13.78 13.95
N ARG A 383 23.12 -13.65 14.82
CA ARG A 383 24.28 -14.57 14.92
C ARG A 383 25.21 -14.62 13.69
N HIS A 384 24.98 -13.78 12.67
CA HIS A 384 25.86 -13.63 11.50
C HIS A 384 26.90 -12.51 11.64
N GLY A 385 27.15 -12.03 12.86
CA GLY A 385 28.17 -11.01 13.13
C GLY A 385 27.75 -9.55 12.92
N VAL A 386 26.51 -9.27 12.49
CA VAL A 386 25.99 -7.91 12.28
C VAL A 386 26.17 -7.01 13.50
N GLY A 387 25.77 -7.47 14.70
CA GLY A 387 25.96 -6.70 15.93
C GLY A 387 27.42 -6.37 16.23
N LYS A 388 28.35 -7.29 15.94
CA LYS A 388 29.79 -7.04 16.09
C LYS A 388 30.28 -5.96 15.13
N ILE A 389 29.87 -6.02 13.87
CA ILE A 389 30.23 -5.02 12.84
C ILE A 389 29.79 -3.62 13.27
N LEU A 390 28.55 -3.49 13.77
CA LEU A 390 28.01 -2.20 14.22
C LEU A 390 28.80 -1.62 15.40
N VAL A 391 29.13 -2.42 16.41
CA VAL A 391 29.92 -1.95 17.57
C VAL A 391 31.35 -1.58 17.14
N GLN A 392 31.97 -2.35 16.25
CA GLN A 392 33.29 -2.03 15.70
C GLN A 392 33.27 -0.73 14.90
N ALA A 393 32.21 -0.48 14.14
CA ALA A 393 32.04 0.78 13.41
C ALA A 393 31.92 1.97 14.37
N LEU A 394 31.13 1.84 15.44
CA LEU A 394 31.02 2.85 16.49
C LEU A 394 32.37 3.15 17.14
N ALA A 395 33.11 2.12 17.56
CA ALA A 395 34.42 2.28 18.18
C ALA A 395 35.41 3.00 17.25
N LYS A 396 35.48 2.55 15.98
CA LYS A 396 36.34 3.16 14.96
C LYS A 396 35.99 4.62 14.68
N ASP A 397 34.70 4.94 14.53
CA ASP A 397 34.20 6.31 14.30
C ASP A 397 34.49 7.22 15.50
N SER A 398 34.52 6.64 16.71
CA SER A 398 34.80 7.35 17.96
C SER A 398 36.29 7.41 18.32
N GLY A 399 37.16 6.75 17.54
CA GLY A 399 38.60 6.68 17.79
C GLY A 399 38.99 5.95 19.07
N CYS A 400 38.20 4.94 19.50
CA CYS A 400 38.46 4.14 20.70
C CYS A 400 38.47 2.64 20.40
N GLU A 401 38.84 1.83 21.39
CA GLU A 401 38.74 0.37 21.30
C GLU A 401 37.29 -0.10 21.54
N VAL A 402 36.98 -1.35 21.18
CA VAL A 402 35.63 -1.90 21.36
C VAL A 402 35.27 -2.03 22.84
N GLU A 403 36.25 -2.34 23.68
CA GLU A 403 36.12 -2.44 25.14
C GLU A 403 35.82 -1.09 25.81
N ASP A 404 36.10 0.02 25.12
CA ASP A 404 35.87 1.38 25.60
C ASP A 404 34.43 1.87 25.38
N VAL A 405 33.64 1.14 24.57
CA VAL A 405 32.24 1.47 24.28
C VAL A 405 31.35 1.12 25.47
N SER A 406 30.51 2.09 25.87
CA SER A 406 29.55 1.93 26.95
C SER A 406 28.20 1.44 26.46
N TRP A 407 27.43 0.78 27.34
CA TRP A 407 26.09 0.26 27.06
C TRP A 407 25.05 0.95 27.94
N SER A 408 23.89 1.29 27.39
CA SER A 408 22.76 1.76 28.18
C SER A 408 22.17 0.63 29.02
N SER A 409 21.81 0.94 30.26
CA SER A 409 21.01 0.03 31.09
C SER A 409 19.50 0.25 30.89
N PRO A 410 18.66 -0.81 30.96
CA PRO A 410 19.02 -2.23 31.14
C PRO A 410 19.54 -2.89 29.85
N VAL A 411 20.52 -3.79 29.98
CA VAL A 411 21.05 -4.61 28.88
C VAL A 411 20.23 -5.90 28.78
N SER A 412 19.71 -6.23 27.58
CA SER A 412 18.97 -7.48 27.34
C SER A 412 19.89 -8.72 27.40
N ASP A 413 19.32 -9.92 27.51
CA ASP A 413 20.10 -11.17 27.52
C ASP A 413 20.94 -11.34 26.23
N ASP A 414 20.35 -11.06 25.06
CA ASP A 414 21.08 -11.07 23.78
C ASP A 414 22.17 -9.99 23.74
N GLY A 415 21.88 -8.80 24.28
CA GLY A 415 22.86 -7.74 24.43
C GLY A 415 24.03 -8.15 25.33
N ARG A 416 23.76 -8.86 26.44
CA ARG A 416 24.77 -9.41 27.35
C ARG A 416 25.64 -10.44 26.65
N LEU A 417 25.05 -11.33 25.86
CA LEU A 417 25.79 -12.33 25.08
C LEU A 417 26.69 -11.67 24.01
N LEU A 418 26.22 -10.60 23.36
CA LEU A 418 27.04 -9.83 22.43
C LEU A 418 28.19 -9.12 23.16
N ALA A 419 27.90 -8.43 24.27
CA ALA A 419 28.88 -7.74 25.10
C ALA A 419 29.98 -8.69 25.58
N LEU A 420 29.64 -9.87 26.11
CA LEU A 420 30.59 -10.90 26.54
C LEU A 420 31.50 -11.40 25.41
N ARG A 421 30.99 -11.48 24.18
CA ARG A 421 31.79 -11.90 23.01
C ARG A 421 32.76 -10.82 22.55
N LEU A 422 32.41 -9.54 22.74
CA LEU A 422 33.21 -8.40 22.32
C LEU A 422 34.25 -8.02 23.38
N SER A 423 33.88 -8.09 24.65
CA SER A 423 34.75 -7.80 25.79
C SER A 423 34.51 -8.80 26.92
N PRO A 424 35.22 -9.95 26.91
CA PRO A 424 35.01 -11.02 27.89
C PRO A 424 35.28 -10.62 29.35
N GLY A 425 36.04 -9.54 29.57
CA GLY A 425 36.38 -9.04 30.92
C GLY A 425 35.31 -8.14 31.55
N GLY A 426 34.28 -7.75 30.79
CA GLY A 426 33.26 -6.79 31.21
C GLY A 426 33.06 -5.64 30.22
N VAL A 427 32.12 -4.76 30.51
CA VAL A 427 31.82 -3.57 29.69
C VAL A 427 31.54 -2.36 30.55
N TRP A 428 31.64 -1.17 29.97
CA TRP A 428 31.13 0.04 30.58
C TRP A 428 29.60 0.12 30.46
N VAL A 429 28.93 0.56 31.52
CA VAL A 429 27.47 0.75 31.57
C VAL A 429 27.16 2.16 32.08
N SER A 430 26.10 2.75 31.52
CA SER A 430 25.59 4.09 31.85
C SER A 430 24.09 4.09 32.10
#